data_AF-A0A550D124-F1
#
_entry.id   AF-A0A550D124-F1
#
_cell.length_a   1.000
_cell.length_b   1.000
_cell.length_c   1.000
_cell.angle_alpha   90.00
_cell.angle_beta   90.00
_cell.angle_gamma   90.00
#
_symmetry.space_group_name_H-M   'P 1'
#
loop_
_entity.id
_entity.type
_entity.pdbx_description
1 polymer ?
#
loop_
_entity_poly.entity_id
_entity_poly.type
_entity_poly.pdbx_seq_one_letter_code
_entity_poly.pdbx_strand_id
1 'polypeptide(L)'
;YAGSGGRIGNKGSDDLHVENPEIRDRVLRFLKNAPFEAEYIIPKFKMGELYFKKSNLTFKYSTIDVGDSAITTRNDTILSVREFIRNNVDIIVFVGGDGTARDVYEGLKGNEKIPILGIPAGVKMHSGVFASTPEAGALLLSKFLKGEAKIVEGEILDVDEEEYRKGRYVVKLYYITLTVASDNLLAPSKDE
;
A
#
# COMPACT_ATOMS: atom_id res chain seq x y z
N TYR A 1 -2.36 1.68 7.80
CA TYR A 1 -3.73 2.21 8.03
C TYR A 1 -4.20 2.91 6.78
N ALA A 2 -5.19 2.36 6.08
CA ALA A 2 -5.92 3.17 5.12
C ALA A 2 -6.96 3.96 5.91
N GLY A 3 -6.83 5.29 5.96
CA GLY A 3 -7.86 6.14 6.56
C GLY A 3 -9.24 5.78 6.02
N SER A 4 -10.23 5.78 6.89
CA SER A 4 -11.61 5.33 6.68
C SER A 4 -12.40 6.30 5.77
N GLY A 5 -11.83 6.65 4.61
CA GLY A 5 -12.48 7.44 3.56
C GLY A 5 -13.57 6.68 2.80
N GLY A 6 -14.11 5.60 3.38
CA GLY A 6 -15.27 4.90 2.84
C GLY A 6 -16.54 5.64 3.23
N ARG A 7 -17.34 6.07 2.22
CA ARG A 7 -18.75 6.52 2.21
C ARG A 7 -19.30 7.48 3.29
N ILE A 8 -18.61 7.72 4.40
CA ILE A 8 -19.10 8.39 5.61
C ILE A 8 -18.36 9.73 5.84
N GLY A 9 -17.44 10.12 4.96
CA GLY A 9 -16.95 11.51 4.88
C GLY A 9 -16.13 12.03 6.06
N ASN A 10 -15.83 11.22 7.07
CA ASN A 10 -15.05 11.64 8.24
C ASN A 10 -13.59 11.21 8.11
N LYS A 11 -12.76 12.00 7.42
CA LYS A 11 -11.30 11.84 7.46
C LYS A 11 -10.75 12.76 8.56
N GLY A 12 -10.81 12.29 9.79
CA GLY A 12 -10.39 12.99 11.01
C GLY A 12 -10.46 12.12 12.27
N SER A 13 -10.48 10.80 12.07
CA SER A 13 -10.65 9.79 13.11
C SER A 13 -9.32 9.20 13.55
N ASP A 14 -8.30 10.02 13.79
CA ASP A 14 -7.04 9.53 14.37
C ASP A 14 -7.28 9.01 15.80
N ASP A 15 -8.33 9.49 16.48
CA ASP A 15 -8.76 8.99 17.80
C ASP A 15 -9.78 7.84 17.73
N LEU A 16 -10.48 7.66 16.59
CA LEU A 16 -11.47 6.60 16.41
C LEU A 16 -10.86 5.52 15.51
N HIS A 17 -10.30 4.48 16.15
CA HIS A 17 -9.68 3.30 15.54
C HIS A 17 -10.68 2.45 14.72
N VAL A 18 -11.31 3.02 13.70
CA VAL A 18 -12.27 2.33 12.84
C VAL A 18 -11.51 1.70 11.68
N GLU A 19 -11.24 0.40 11.79
CA GLU A 19 -10.69 -0.39 10.69
C GLU A 19 -11.63 -0.32 9.48
N ASN A 20 -11.08 0.01 8.31
CA ASN A 20 -11.83 -0.05 7.07
C ASN A 20 -12.18 -1.53 6.76
N PRO A 21 -13.47 -1.90 6.80
CA PRO A 21 -13.89 -3.30 6.63
C PRO A 21 -13.55 -3.86 5.23
N GLU A 22 -13.32 -2.99 4.25
CA GLU A 22 -12.96 -3.40 2.88
C GLU A 22 -11.52 -3.93 2.79
N ILE A 23 -10.61 -3.56 3.70
CA ILE A 23 -9.18 -3.95 3.61
C ILE A 23 -9.05 -5.47 3.46
N ARG A 24 -9.79 -6.22 4.28
CA ARG A 24 -9.72 -7.68 4.25
C ARG A 24 -10.09 -8.25 2.88
N ASP A 25 -11.19 -7.78 2.29
CA ASP A 25 -11.63 -8.24 0.97
C ASP A 25 -10.60 -7.88 -0.10
N ARG A 26 -10.09 -6.65 -0.07
CA ARG A 26 -9.07 -6.17 -1.03
C ARG A 26 -7.78 -6.99 -0.96
N VAL A 27 -7.28 -7.28 0.24
CA VAL A 27 -6.09 -8.13 0.43
C VAL A 27 -6.34 -9.53 -0.13
N LEU A 28 -7.48 -10.15 0.20
CA LEU A 28 -7.78 -11.50 -0.27
C LEU A 28 -7.93 -11.59 -1.79
N ARG A 29 -8.54 -10.57 -2.42
CA ARG A 29 -8.65 -10.46 -3.88
C ARG A 29 -7.29 -10.32 -4.56
N PHE A 30 -6.39 -9.54 -3.97
CA PHE A 30 -4.99 -9.46 -4.42
C PHE A 30 -4.30 -10.83 -4.28
N LEU A 31 -4.32 -11.43 -3.08
CA LEU A 31 -3.64 -12.69 -2.81
C LEU A 31 -4.14 -13.83 -3.71
N LYS A 32 -5.43 -13.88 -4.04
CA LYS A 32 -5.99 -14.90 -4.94
C LYS A 32 -5.30 -14.94 -6.32
N ASN A 33 -4.74 -13.82 -6.77
CA ASN A 33 -4.12 -13.68 -8.08
C ASN A 33 -2.62 -13.38 -8.00
N ALA A 34 -2.06 -13.30 -6.78
CA ALA A 34 -0.67 -12.95 -6.58
C ALA A 34 0.26 -14.09 -7.04
N PRO A 35 1.44 -13.78 -7.61
CA PRO A 35 2.37 -14.78 -8.13
C PRO A 35 2.90 -15.71 -7.02
N PHE A 36 2.67 -17.02 -7.16
CA PHE A 36 3.09 -18.02 -6.18
C PHE A 36 4.59 -18.31 -6.21
N GLU A 37 5.25 -17.98 -7.32
CA GLU A 37 6.68 -18.11 -7.52
C GLU A 37 7.51 -17.10 -6.72
N ALA A 38 6.89 -16.00 -6.27
CA ALA A 38 7.54 -14.99 -5.46
C ALA A 38 7.82 -15.47 -4.03
N GLU A 39 8.91 -14.96 -3.46
CA GLU A 39 9.20 -15.06 -2.04
C GLU A 39 8.72 -13.78 -1.35
N TYR A 40 7.77 -13.93 -0.42
CA TYR A 40 7.16 -12.80 0.26
C TYR A 40 7.80 -12.60 1.64
N ILE A 41 8.11 -11.35 1.99
CA ILE A 41 8.48 -10.96 3.34
C ILE A 41 7.33 -10.14 3.90
N ILE A 42 6.72 -10.59 5.00
CA ILE A 42 5.48 -10.00 5.52
C ILE A 42 5.59 -9.65 7.00
N PRO A 43 4.92 -8.58 7.47
CA PRO A 43 4.89 -8.29 8.90
C PRO A 43 3.97 -9.25 9.65
N LYS A 44 4.26 -9.49 10.93
CA LYS A 44 3.51 -10.40 11.79
C LYS A 44 2.08 -9.92 12.05
N PHE A 45 1.27 -10.83 12.56
CA PHE A 45 -0.08 -10.55 13.05
C PHE A 45 -0.99 -9.89 11.99
N LYS A 46 -1.78 -8.89 12.39
CA LYS A 46 -2.82 -8.29 11.55
C LYS A 46 -2.28 -7.44 10.40
N MET A 47 -0.99 -7.11 10.39
CA MET A 47 -0.38 -6.32 9.31
C MET A 47 -0.18 -7.12 8.02
N GLY A 48 0.07 -8.43 8.10
CA GLY A 48 0.32 -9.25 6.92
C GLY A 48 0.05 -10.72 7.15
N GLU A 49 0.71 -11.31 8.14
CA GLU A 49 0.71 -12.75 8.42
C GLU A 49 -0.70 -13.37 8.50
N LEU A 50 -1.64 -12.70 9.16
CA LEU A 50 -3.00 -13.22 9.30
C LEU A 50 -3.73 -13.35 7.95
N TYR A 51 -3.42 -12.52 6.95
CA TYR A 51 -4.02 -12.62 5.61
C TYR A 51 -3.48 -13.82 4.84
N PHE A 52 -2.16 -14.05 4.90
CA PHE A 52 -1.53 -15.21 4.26
C PHE A 52 -2.04 -16.51 4.88
N LYS A 53 -2.09 -16.61 6.21
CA LYS A 53 -2.64 -17.78 6.91
C LYS A 53 -4.12 -18.05 6.59
N LYS A 54 -4.95 -17.01 6.48
CA LYS A 54 -6.40 -17.15 6.22
C LYS A 54 -6.76 -17.32 4.75
N SER A 55 -5.82 -17.13 3.83
CA SER A 55 -6.08 -17.21 2.38
C SER A 55 -6.35 -18.63 1.88
N ASN A 56 -5.97 -19.67 2.65
CA ASN A 56 -5.97 -21.08 2.23
C ASN A 56 -5.15 -21.34 0.94
N LEU A 57 -4.18 -20.48 0.66
CA LEU A 57 -3.25 -20.58 -0.47
C LEU A 57 -1.84 -20.87 0.03
N THR A 58 -1.03 -21.53 -0.80
CA THR A 58 0.35 -21.89 -0.46
C THR A 58 1.32 -20.88 -1.06
N PHE A 59 1.80 -19.94 -0.25
CA PHE A 59 2.85 -18.98 -0.59
C PHE A 59 4.17 -19.35 0.06
N LYS A 60 5.29 -19.00 -0.59
CA LYS A 60 6.60 -18.97 0.05
C LYS A 60 6.74 -17.63 0.75
N TYR A 61 6.78 -17.62 2.07
CA TYR A 61 6.96 -16.39 2.82
C TYR A 61 7.75 -16.55 4.11
N SER A 62 8.40 -15.48 4.53
CA SER A 62 8.99 -15.31 5.85
C SER A 62 8.35 -14.12 6.57
N THR A 63 8.53 -14.03 7.89
CA THR A 63 7.93 -12.95 8.69
C THR A 63 9.00 -12.07 9.31
N ILE A 64 8.73 -10.76 9.37
CA ILE A 64 9.51 -9.78 10.13
C ILE A 64 8.82 -9.48 11.46
N ASP A 65 9.60 -9.16 12.49
CA ASP A 65 9.08 -8.90 13.84
C ASP A 65 8.55 -7.46 13.98
N VAL A 66 7.56 -7.12 13.16
CA VAL A 66 6.88 -5.83 13.14
C VAL A 66 5.38 -6.06 13.09
N GLY A 67 4.63 -5.22 13.82
CA GLY A 67 3.17 -5.27 13.92
C GLY A 67 2.68 -5.86 15.24
N ASP A 68 1.38 -5.79 15.44
CA ASP A 68 0.70 -6.18 16.67
C ASP A 68 -0.61 -6.91 16.35
N SER A 69 -1.10 -7.71 17.30
CA SER A 69 -2.33 -8.50 17.14
C SER A 69 -3.63 -7.69 17.20
N ALA A 70 -3.62 -6.53 17.86
CA ALA A 70 -4.78 -5.70 18.14
C ALA A 70 -4.73 -4.35 17.43
N ILE A 71 -3.62 -3.60 17.54
CA ILE A 71 -3.52 -2.22 17.02
C ILE A 71 -2.15 -2.03 16.36
N THR A 72 -2.16 -1.61 15.10
CA THR A 72 -0.96 -1.23 14.38
C THR A 72 -0.88 0.30 14.33
N THR A 73 0.18 0.85 13.76
CA THR A 73 0.38 2.30 13.68
C THR A 73 1.04 2.70 12.37
N ARG A 74 1.15 4.00 12.10
CA ARG A 74 2.02 4.50 11.01
C ARG A 74 3.47 4.05 11.20
N ASN A 75 3.94 4.02 12.45
CA ASN A 75 5.31 3.64 12.76
C ASN A 75 5.59 2.19 12.39
N ASP A 76 4.61 1.29 12.56
CA ASP A 76 4.75 -0.10 12.13
C ASP A 76 4.87 -0.22 10.60
N THR A 77 4.22 0.66 9.84
CA THR A 77 4.38 0.72 8.37
C THR A 77 5.80 1.13 8.01
N ILE A 78 6.32 2.20 8.62
CA ILE A 78 7.69 2.70 8.41
C ILE A 78 8.73 1.65 8.79
N LEU A 79 8.57 0.99 9.94
CA LEU A 79 9.46 -0.07 10.40
C LEU A 79 9.41 -1.29 9.48
N SER A 80 8.23 -1.68 9.00
CA SER A 80 8.09 -2.79 8.05
C SER A 80 8.90 -2.55 6.78
N VAL A 81 8.78 -1.36 6.20
CA VAL A 81 9.55 -0.97 5.01
C VAL A 81 11.05 -1.03 5.27
N ARG A 82 11.52 -0.54 6.42
CA ARG A 82 12.94 -0.61 6.79
C ARG A 82 13.44 -2.04 6.93
N GLU A 83 12.65 -2.94 7.49
CA GLU A 83 13.00 -4.35 7.54
C GLU A 83 13.00 -4.99 6.15
N PHE A 84 12.06 -4.64 5.26
CA PHE A 84 12.08 -5.14 3.88
C PHE A 84 13.35 -4.71 3.13
N ILE A 85 13.78 -3.46 3.30
CA ILE A 85 15.03 -2.95 2.72
C ILE A 85 16.24 -3.75 3.24
N ARG A 86 16.31 -4.00 4.56
CA ARG A 86 17.40 -4.80 5.15
C ARG A 86 17.44 -6.24 4.62
N ASN A 87 16.30 -6.77 4.20
CA ASN A 87 16.17 -8.08 3.57
C ASN A 87 16.31 -8.03 2.03
N ASN A 88 16.70 -6.89 1.45
CA ASN A 88 16.97 -6.70 0.02
C ASN A 88 15.80 -7.09 -0.91
N VAL A 89 14.57 -6.67 -0.57
CA VAL A 89 13.43 -6.91 -1.46
C VAL A 89 13.55 -6.13 -2.77
N ASP A 90 13.04 -6.72 -3.86
CA ASP A 90 13.04 -6.09 -5.19
C ASP A 90 11.91 -5.06 -5.38
N ILE A 91 10.80 -5.22 -4.65
CA ILE A 91 9.61 -4.37 -4.73
C ILE A 91 8.85 -4.42 -3.40
N ILE A 92 8.23 -3.30 -3.01
CA ILE A 92 7.37 -3.22 -1.83
C ILE A 92 5.92 -3.09 -2.24
N VAL A 93 5.08 -4.04 -1.82
CA VAL A 93 3.63 -4.00 -2.05
C VAL A 93 2.92 -3.69 -0.75
N PHE A 94 1.99 -2.73 -0.77
CA PHE A 94 1.23 -2.34 0.42
C PHE A 94 -0.27 -2.22 0.12
N VAL A 95 -1.11 -2.42 1.12
CA VAL A 95 -2.56 -2.20 1.02
C VAL A 95 -2.93 -1.02 1.90
N GLY A 96 -3.51 0.03 1.31
CA GLY A 96 -3.51 1.31 1.99
C GLY A 96 -4.32 2.42 1.34
N GLY A 97 -4.26 3.56 2.02
CA GLY A 97 -4.68 4.87 1.51
C GLY A 97 -3.47 5.72 1.10
N ASP A 98 -3.70 6.92 0.57
CA ASP A 98 -2.63 7.91 0.28
C ASP A 98 -1.73 8.18 1.52
N GLY A 99 -2.30 8.26 2.72
CA GLY A 99 -1.53 8.36 3.96
C GLY A 99 -0.62 7.16 4.23
N THR A 100 -1.04 5.94 3.86
CA THR A 100 -0.16 4.76 3.91
C THR A 100 0.96 4.87 2.88
N ALA A 101 0.68 5.41 1.68
CA ALA A 101 1.71 5.64 0.67
C ALA A 101 2.78 6.62 1.19
N ARG A 102 2.36 7.70 1.89
CA ARG A 102 3.26 8.62 2.60
C ARG A 102 4.13 7.88 3.62
N ASP A 103 3.52 7.04 4.47
CA ASP A 103 4.26 6.27 5.48
C ASP A 103 5.24 5.27 4.86
N VAL A 104 4.87 4.65 3.74
CA VAL A 104 5.77 3.74 3.00
C VAL A 104 6.96 4.51 2.44
N TYR A 105 6.75 5.69 1.86
CA TYR A 105 7.83 6.54 1.37
C TYR A 105 8.75 7.01 2.50
N GLU A 106 8.20 7.37 3.67
CA GLU A 106 9.00 7.70 4.86
C GLU A 106 9.93 6.56 5.28
N GLY A 107 9.48 5.31 5.13
CA GLY A 107 10.31 4.13 5.36
C GLY A 107 11.40 3.93 4.30
N LEU A 108 11.16 4.37 3.06
CA LEU A 108 12.07 4.22 1.92
C LEU A 108 13.25 5.19 1.90
N LYS A 109 13.19 6.30 2.65
CA LYS A 109 14.22 7.36 2.59
C LYS A 109 15.65 6.79 2.64
N GLY A 110 16.46 7.15 1.65
CA GLY A 110 17.81 6.64 1.40
C GLY A 110 17.89 5.37 0.54
N ASN A 111 16.75 4.80 0.12
CA ASN A 111 16.63 3.60 -0.70
C ASN A 111 15.50 3.74 -1.76
N GLU A 112 15.31 4.94 -2.29
CA GLU A 112 14.21 5.31 -3.21
C GLU A 112 14.28 4.60 -4.57
N LYS A 113 15.31 3.79 -4.82
CA LYS A 113 15.44 2.93 -6.00
C LYS A 113 14.52 1.70 -5.97
N ILE A 114 14.02 1.32 -4.79
CA ILE A 114 13.10 0.19 -4.64
C ILE A 114 11.69 0.66 -5.01
N PRO A 115 11.06 0.11 -6.06
CA PRO A 115 9.72 0.52 -6.45
C PRO A 115 8.67 0.10 -5.42
N ILE A 116 7.59 0.87 -5.34
CA ILE A 116 6.41 0.56 -4.53
C ILE A 116 5.18 0.29 -5.39
N LEU A 117 4.29 -0.56 -4.91
CA LEU A 117 3.00 -0.81 -5.53
C LEU A 117 1.89 -0.79 -4.48
N GLY A 118 0.97 0.17 -4.61
CA GLY A 118 -0.18 0.28 -3.75
C GLY A 118 -1.36 -0.56 -4.23
N ILE A 119 -2.00 -1.29 -3.33
CA ILE A 119 -3.30 -1.93 -3.53
C ILE A 119 -4.36 -1.05 -2.85
N PRO A 120 -5.34 -0.52 -3.61
CA PRO A 120 -6.29 0.43 -3.05
C PRO A 120 -7.22 -0.24 -2.04
N ALA A 121 -7.26 0.29 -0.83
CA ALA A 121 -8.14 -0.16 0.24
C ALA A 121 -9.55 0.47 0.20
N GLY A 122 -9.80 1.42 -0.69
CA GLY A 122 -11.05 2.20 -0.77
C GLY A 122 -11.14 3.04 -2.05
N VAL A 123 -12.09 3.99 -2.10
CA VAL A 123 -12.57 4.63 -3.35
C VAL A 123 -11.97 6.00 -3.70
N LYS A 124 -11.02 6.54 -2.93
CA LYS A 124 -10.42 7.86 -3.21
C LYS A 124 -8.91 7.87 -2.98
N MET A 125 -8.18 7.27 -3.91
CA MET A 125 -6.71 7.39 -3.98
C MET A 125 -6.37 8.40 -5.06
N HIS A 126 -5.56 9.39 -4.70
CA HIS A 126 -5.05 10.40 -5.62
C HIS A 126 -3.66 10.05 -6.13
N SER A 127 -2.89 9.29 -5.34
CA SER A 127 -1.51 8.95 -5.69
C SER A 127 -1.43 8.04 -6.92
N GLY A 128 -0.51 8.35 -7.82
CA GLY A 128 -0.19 7.57 -9.02
C GLY A 128 0.65 6.32 -8.76
N VAL A 129 0.60 5.76 -7.55
CA VAL A 129 1.34 4.55 -7.13
C VAL A 129 0.42 3.33 -6.90
N PHE A 130 -0.89 3.52 -7.06
CA PHE A 130 -1.90 2.49 -6.82
C PHE A 130 -2.28 1.76 -8.10
N ALA A 131 -2.43 0.44 -8.01
CA ALA A 131 -3.10 -0.33 -9.05
C ALA A 131 -4.58 0.06 -9.16
N SER A 132 -5.17 -0.10 -10.34
CA SER A 132 -6.58 0.22 -10.58
C SER A 132 -7.54 -0.67 -9.77
N THR A 133 -7.18 -1.92 -9.52
CA THR A 133 -7.89 -2.87 -8.64
C THR A 133 -6.91 -3.81 -7.93
N PRO A 134 -7.33 -4.55 -6.88
CA PRO A 134 -6.50 -5.62 -6.30
C PRO A 134 -6.02 -6.67 -7.31
N GLU A 135 -6.88 -7.07 -8.26
CA GLU A 135 -6.52 -8.01 -9.32
C GLU A 135 -5.49 -7.40 -10.28
N ALA A 136 -5.65 -6.13 -10.64
CA ALA A 136 -4.68 -5.42 -11.48
C ALA A 136 -3.32 -5.31 -10.79
N GLY A 137 -3.30 -5.09 -9.46
CA GLY A 137 -2.05 -5.06 -8.69
C GLY A 137 -1.35 -6.41 -8.65
N ALA A 138 -2.10 -7.51 -8.52
CA ALA A 138 -1.54 -8.86 -8.57
C ALA A 138 -0.97 -9.20 -9.96
N LEU A 139 -1.69 -8.84 -11.02
CA LEU A 139 -1.21 -8.99 -12.40
C LEU A 139 0.05 -8.16 -12.65
N LEU A 140 0.07 -6.92 -12.17
CA LEU A 140 1.19 -6.01 -12.32
C LEU A 140 2.44 -6.50 -11.57
N LEU A 141 2.27 -7.07 -10.38
CA LEU A 141 3.34 -7.76 -9.66
C LEU A 141 3.86 -8.97 -10.45
N SER A 142 2.98 -9.79 -11.04
CA SER A 142 3.41 -10.91 -11.90
C SER A 142 4.19 -10.44 -13.13
N LYS A 143 3.75 -9.35 -13.77
CA LYS A 143 4.48 -8.74 -14.90
C LYS A 143 5.85 -8.20 -14.46
N PHE A 144 5.94 -7.58 -13.28
CA PHE A 144 7.21 -7.11 -12.74
C PHE A 144 8.21 -8.26 -12.56
N LEU A 145 7.79 -9.37 -11.94
CA LEU A 145 8.64 -10.55 -11.75
C LEU A 145 9.14 -11.16 -13.06
N LYS A 146 8.35 -11.06 -14.13
CA LYS A 146 8.71 -11.53 -15.47
C LYS A 146 9.55 -10.54 -16.28
N GLY A 147 9.82 -9.34 -15.75
CA GLY A 147 10.51 -8.27 -16.46
C GLY A 147 9.65 -7.59 -17.55
N GLU A 148 8.33 -7.76 -17.50
CA GLU A 148 7.37 -7.23 -18.47
C GLU A 148 6.77 -5.87 -18.05
N ALA A 149 6.89 -5.51 -16.76
CA ALA A 149 6.48 -4.19 -16.27
C ALA A 149 7.62 -3.18 -16.35
N LYS A 150 7.28 -1.91 -16.54
CA LYS A 150 8.23 -0.79 -16.51
C LYS A 150 8.28 -0.19 -15.11
N ILE A 151 9.46 0.21 -14.67
CA ILE A 151 9.60 1.09 -13.50
C ILE A 151 9.41 2.53 -13.98
N VAL A 152 8.51 3.26 -13.34
CA VAL A 152 8.16 4.64 -13.66
C VAL A 152 8.10 5.47 -12.38
N GLU A 153 8.13 6.80 -12.52
CA GLU A 153 7.85 7.70 -11.41
C GLU A 153 6.33 7.79 -11.16
N GLY A 154 5.94 7.78 -9.89
CA GLY A 154 4.57 7.96 -9.43
C GLY A 154 4.52 9.00 -8.32
N GLU A 155 3.48 9.83 -8.37
CA GLU A 155 3.23 10.90 -7.40
C GLU A 155 2.50 10.35 -6.17
N ILE A 156 2.97 10.73 -4.98
CA ILE A 156 2.23 10.53 -3.74
C ILE A 156 1.51 11.83 -3.41
N LEU A 157 0.21 11.81 -3.66
CA LEU A 157 -0.73 12.89 -3.40
C LEU A 157 -1.57 12.53 -2.18
N ASP A 158 -1.76 13.46 -1.24
CA ASP A 158 -2.73 13.27 -0.16
C ASP A 158 -3.44 14.59 0.12
N VAL A 159 -4.57 14.51 0.81
CA VAL A 159 -5.31 15.70 1.25
C VAL A 159 -4.45 16.46 2.25
N ASP A 160 -4.40 17.79 2.11
CA ASP A 160 -3.82 18.66 3.11
C ASP A 160 -4.72 18.69 4.36
N GLU A 161 -4.25 18.04 5.42
CA GLU A 161 -5.00 17.88 6.67
C GLU A 161 -5.26 19.23 7.36
N GLU A 162 -4.37 20.22 7.21
CA GLU A 162 -4.58 21.55 7.80
C GLU A 162 -5.67 22.33 7.05
N GLU A 163 -5.68 22.23 5.72
CA GLU A 163 -6.71 22.85 4.90
C GLU A 163 -8.06 22.16 5.05
N TYR A 164 -8.05 20.83 5.19
CA TYR A 164 -9.25 20.05 5.49
C TYR A 164 -9.88 20.43 6.82
N ARG A 165 -9.07 20.66 7.87
CA ARG A 165 -9.55 21.19 9.16
C ARG A 165 -10.18 22.59 9.04
N LYS A 166 -9.82 23.36 8.00
CA LYS A 166 -10.41 24.66 7.67
C LYS A 166 -11.61 24.53 6.72
N GLY A 167 -12.09 23.32 6.44
CA GLY A 167 -13.21 23.04 5.55
C GLY A 167 -12.88 23.12 4.06
N ARG A 168 -11.59 23.18 3.68
CA ARG A 168 -11.14 23.22 2.28
C ARG A 168 -10.61 21.86 1.85
N TYR A 169 -11.07 21.36 0.71
CA TYR A 169 -10.52 20.15 0.11
C TYR A 169 -9.36 20.56 -0.80
N VAL A 170 -8.13 20.31 -0.35
CA VAL A 170 -6.91 20.62 -1.11
C VAL A 170 -6.08 19.35 -1.19
N VAL A 171 -5.71 18.93 -2.40
CA VAL A 171 -4.77 17.84 -2.63
C VAL A 171 -3.36 18.44 -2.78
N LYS A 172 -2.38 17.82 -2.13
CA LYS A 172 -0.99 18.27 -2.12
C LYS A 172 -0.06 17.14 -2.56
N LEU A 173 0.91 17.47 -3.40
CA LEU A 173 2.04 16.60 -3.71
C LEU A 173 2.99 16.53 -2.51
N TYR A 174 3.19 15.32 -1.98
CA TYR A 174 4.13 15.07 -0.90
C TYR A 174 5.47 14.57 -1.44
N TYR A 175 5.43 13.54 -2.30
CA TYR A 175 6.64 12.85 -2.78
C TYR A 175 6.49 12.37 -4.22
N ILE A 176 7.63 12.14 -4.88
CA ILE A 176 7.75 11.39 -6.13
C ILE A 176 8.58 10.15 -5.83
N THR A 177 8.12 8.98 -6.25
CA THR A 177 8.79 7.70 -5.97
C THR A 177 8.72 6.78 -7.17
N LEU A 178 9.54 5.73 -7.18
CA LEU A 178 9.43 4.69 -8.18
C LEU A 178 8.23 3.77 -7.89
N THR A 179 7.48 3.45 -8.94
CA THR A 179 6.41 2.44 -8.95
C THR A 179 6.53 1.60 -10.22
N VAL A 180 5.64 0.62 -10.36
CA VAL A 180 5.60 -0.26 -11.52
C VAL A 180 4.37 0.07 -12.36
N ALA A 181 4.52 0.05 -13.68
CA ALA A 181 3.44 0.28 -14.61
C ALA A 181 3.49 -0.72 -15.77
N SER A 182 2.30 -1.13 -16.23
CA SER A 182 2.10 -1.86 -17.48
C SER A 182 0.70 -1.56 -17.97
N ASP A 183 0.59 -1.18 -19.25
CA ASP A 183 -0.68 -0.91 -19.90
C ASP A 183 -1.55 0.04 -19.05
N ASN A 184 -2.80 -0.33 -18.77
CA ASN A 184 -3.76 0.42 -17.94
C ASN A 184 -3.93 -0.17 -16.52
N LEU A 185 -2.91 -0.89 -16.01
CA LEU A 185 -2.99 -1.56 -14.70
C LEU A 185 -2.68 -0.63 -13.52
N LEU A 186 -1.89 0.42 -13.75
CA LEU A 186 -1.61 1.48 -12.77
C LEU A 186 -2.65 2.60 -12.93
N ALA A 187 -3.19 3.09 -11.82
CA ALA A 187 -4.10 4.23 -11.84
C ALA A 187 -3.31 5.53 -12.06
N PRO A 188 -3.78 6.45 -12.93
CA PRO A 188 -3.16 7.76 -13.06
C PRO A 188 -3.34 8.57 -11.77
N SER A 189 -2.40 9.47 -11.48
CA SER A 189 -2.59 10.47 -10.43
C SER A 189 -3.76 11.39 -10.76
N LYS A 190 -4.40 11.93 -9.71
CA LYS A 190 -5.54 12.85 -9.83
C LYS A 190 -5.30 14.08 -8.97
N ASP A 191 -5.26 15.23 -9.63
CA ASP A 191 -5.35 16.53 -8.98
C ASP A 191 -6.82 16.98 -9.05
N GLU A 192 -7.46 17.19 -7.89
CA GLU A 192 -8.80 17.81 -7.75
C GLU A 192 -8.68 19.17 -7.06
#